data_AF-A0A1Q5FGS1-F1
#
_entry.id   AF-A0A1Q5FGS1-F1
#
_cell.length_a   1.000
_cell.length_b   1.000
_cell.length_c   1.000
_cell.angle_alpha   90.00
_cell.angle_beta   90.00
_cell.angle_gamma   90.00
#
_symmetry.space_group_name_H-M   'P 1'
#
loop_
_entity.id
_entity.type
_entity.pdbx_description
1 polymer ?
#
loop_
_entity_poly.entity_id
_entity_poly.type
_entity_poly.pdbx_seq_one_letter_code
_entity_poly.pdbx_strand_id
1 'polypeptide(L)'
;MLTVAAWQAISDPDTDHTSETADFLTETAEQLVAAGADRAETLQVIRNAHTAWHHTRDDDPDTAWELAPRLLGLLQDGHPRCTADVITWSTTFSGATI
;
A
#
# COMPACT_ATOMS: atom_id res chain seq x y z
N MET A 1 -15.72 -12.31 -2.64
CA MET A 1 -15.63 -12.04 -4.09
C MET A 1 -15.05 -10.66 -4.23
N LEU A 2 -13.83 -10.53 -4.78
CA LEU A 2 -13.32 -9.25 -5.26
C LEU A 2 -14.29 -8.72 -6.33
N THR A 3 -14.80 -7.51 -6.12
CA THR A 3 -15.73 -6.88 -7.06
C THR A 3 -14.96 -6.41 -8.30
N VAL A 4 -15.64 -6.26 -9.44
CA VAL A 4 -15.04 -5.74 -10.67
C VAL A 4 -14.41 -4.36 -10.46
N ALA A 5 -14.97 -3.55 -9.55
CA ALA A 5 -14.41 -2.26 -9.14
C ALA A 5 -13.03 -2.40 -8.46
N ALA A 6 -12.88 -3.41 -7.59
CA ALA A 6 -11.59 -3.72 -6.97
C ALA A 6 -10.53 -4.11 -8.01
N TRP A 7 -10.92 -4.93 -8.98
CA TRP A 7 -10.04 -5.34 -10.08
C TRP A 7 -9.65 -4.16 -10.99
N GLN A 8 -10.57 -3.22 -11.23
CA GLN A 8 -10.28 -2.00 -11.99
C GLN A 8 -9.34 -1.06 -11.24
N ALA A 9 -9.54 -0.83 -9.94
CA ALA A 9 -8.62 -0.02 -9.12
C ALA A 9 -7.20 -0.63 -9.05
N ILE A 10 -7.09 -1.96 -9.14
CA ILE A 10 -5.80 -2.68 -9.21
C ILE A 10 -5.15 -2.55 -10.61
N SER A 11 -5.93 -2.35 -11.67
CA SER A 11 -5.45 -2.47 -13.06
C SER A 11 -5.36 -1.16 -13.82
N ASP A 12 -5.96 -0.08 -13.32
CA ASP A 12 -6.00 1.21 -14.00
C ASP A 12 -4.88 2.13 -13.48
N PRO A 13 -3.86 2.42 -14.32
CA PRO A 13 -2.79 3.36 -13.96
C PRO A 13 -3.25 4.82 -13.88
N ASP A 14 -4.46 5.14 -14.36
CA ASP A 14 -5.10 6.46 -14.21
C ASP A 14 -6.03 6.52 -12.96
N THR A 15 -6.02 5.49 -12.10
CA THR A 15 -6.73 5.57 -10.82
C THR A 15 -6.11 6.70 -10.00
N ASP A 16 -6.91 7.73 -9.71
CA ASP A 16 -6.53 8.84 -8.84
C ASP A 16 -5.93 8.28 -7.54
N HIS A 17 -4.62 8.47 -7.36
CA HIS A 17 -3.81 7.90 -6.26
C HIS A 17 -4.09 8.59 -4.92
N THR A 18 -5.36 8.58 -4.54
CA THR A 18 -5.91 9.14 -3.31
C THR A 18 -5.59 8.27 -2.10
N SER A 19 -5.69 8.86 -0.91
CA SER A 19 -5.59 8.14 0.36
C SER A 19 -6.59 6.99 0.47
N GLU A 20 -7.81 7.16 -0.05
CA GLU A 20 -8.82 6.09 -0.11
C GLU A 20 -8.36 4.90 -0.97
N THR A 21 -7.69 5.17 -2.09
CA THR A 21 -7.14 4.11 -2.96
C THR A 21 -5.99 3.36 -2.27
N ALA A 22 -5.12 4.09 -1.57
CA ALA A 22 -4.03 3.48 -0.80
C ALA A 22 -4.54 2.57 0.33
N ASP A 23 -5.54 3.02 1.08
CA ASP A 23 -6.17 2.22 2.14
C ASP A 23 -6.87 0.98 1.56
N PHE A 24 -7.68 1.16 0.52
CA PHE A 24 -8.40 0.07 -0.15
C PHE A 24 -7.45 -1.03 -0.67
N LEU A 25 -6.37 -0.65 -1.33
CA LEU A 25 -5.38 -1.60 -1.85
C LEU A 25 -4.61 -2.30 -0.72
N THR A 26 -4.33 -1.59 0.39
CA THR A 26 -3.70 -2.16 1.58
C THR A 26 -4.62 -3.21 2.23
N GLU A 27 -5.89 -2.89 2.44
CA GLU A 27 -6.88 -3.82 2.97
C GLU A 27 -7.05 -5.04 2.05
N THR A 28 -7.12 -4.82 0.74
CA THR A 28 -7.24 -5.90 -0.25
C THR A 28 -6.04 -6.84 -0.19
N ALA A 29 -4.82 -6.30 -0.07
CA ALA A 29 -3.61 -7.10 0.08
C ALA A 29 -3.65 -7.95 1.37
N GLU A 30 -4.07 -7.38 2.50
CA GLU A 30 -4.25 -8.11 3.77
C GLU A 30 -5.24 -9.26 3.62
N GLN A 31 -6.38 -9.01 2.96
CA GLN A 31 -7.40 -10.03 2.72
C GLN A 31 -6.89 -11.17 1.81
N LEU A 32 -6.14 -10.85 0.75
CA LEU A 32 -5.55 -11.85 -0.14
C LEU A 32 -4.52 -12.73 0.57
N VAL A 33 -3.65 -12.12 1.39
CA VAL A 33 -2.68 -12.85 2.23
C VAL A 33 -3.41 -13.77 3.21
N ALA A 34 -4.42 -13.25 3.91
CA ALA A 34 -5.20 -14.02 4.88
C ALA A 34 -5.98 -15.17 4.25
N ALA A 35 -6.46 -14.99 3.00
CA ALA A 35 -7.15 -16.01 2.24
C ALA A 35 -6.22 -17.06 1.62
N GLY A 36 -4.90 -16.88 1.67
CA GLY A 36 -3.94 -17.74 0.98
C GLY A 36 -4.16 -17.75 -0.54
N ALA A 37 -4.52 -16.59 -1.09
CA ALA A 37 -4.80 -16.42 -2.51
C ALA A 37 -3.54 -16.66 -3.37
N ASP A 38 -3.70 -16.59 -4.70
CA ASP A 38 -2.58 -16.75 -5.61
C ASP A 38 -1.43 -15.77 -5.27
N ARG A 39 -0.21 -16.31 -5.24
CA ARG A 39 0.97 -15.55 -4.82
C ARG A 39 1.29 -14.43 -5.79
N ALA A 40 1.16 -14.64 -7.11
CA ALA A 40 1.52 -13.63 -8.09
C ALA A 40 0.52 -12.46 -8.04
N GLU A 41 -0.79 -12.77 -7.93
CA GLU A 41 -1.85 -11.78 -7.73
C GLU A 41 -1.64 -10.98 -6.44
N THR A 42 -1.40 -11.66 -5.32
CA THR A 42 -1.16 -11.02 -4.02
C THR A 42 0.03 -10.07 -4.06
N LEU A 43 1.14 -10.50 -4.66
CA LEU A 43 2.33 -9.66 -4.80
C LEU A 43 2.07 -8.44 -5.71
N GLN A 44 1.20 -8.56 -6.73
CA GLN A 44 0.82 -7.43 -7.57
C GLN A 44 0.02 -6.40 -6.78
N VAL A 45 -0.96 -6.83 -5.98
CA VAL A 45 -1.76 -5.91 -5.16
C VAL A 45 -0.90 -5.22 -4.10
N ILE A 46 0.03 -5.93 -3.47
CA ILE A 46 0.99 -5.33 -2.53
C ILE A 46 1.83 -4.24 -3.21
N ARG A 47 2.29 -4.46 -4.45
CA ARG A 47 3.02 -3.43 -5.20
C ARG A 47 2.14 -2.22 -5.51
N ASN A 48 0.90 -2.44 -5.90
CA ASN A 48 -0.03 -1.36 -6.20
C ASN A 48 -0.36 -0.54 -4.94
N ALA A 49 -0.56 -1.21 -3.80
CA ALA A 49 -0.76 -0.56 -2.51
C ALA A 49 0.44 0.34 -2.14
N HIS A 50 1.66 -0.14 -2.38
CA HIS A 50 2.86 0.68 -2.20
C HIS A 50 2.93 1.88 -3.15
N THR A 51 2.59 1.70 -4.43
CA THR A 51 2.54 2.83 -5.38
C THR A 51 1.54 3.89 -4.92
N ALA A 52 0.32 3.50 -4.57
CA ALA A 52 -0.69 4.43 -4.07
C ALA A 52 -0.22 5.13 -2.78
N TRP A 53 0.32 4.38 -1.82
CA TRP A 53 0.91 4.93 -0.59
C TRP A 53 2.01 5.96 -0.88
N HIS A 54 2.87 5.71 -1.88
CA HIS A 54 3.95 6.61 -2.26
C HIS A 54 3.45 7.95 -2.77
N HIS A 55 2.28 7.99 -3.43
CA HIS A 55 1.62 9.24 -3.80
C HIS A 55 0.92 9.88 -2.61
N THR A 56 0.20 9.09 -1.82
CA THR A 56 -0.50 9.56 -0.62
C THR A 56 0.46 10.25 0.36
N ARG A 57 1.70 9.81 0.48
CA ARG A 57 2.66 10.42 1.41
C ARG A 57 2.96 11.90 1.13
N ASP A 58 2.81 12.34 -0.11
CA ASP A 58 3.07 13.72 -0.53
C ASP A 58 1.78 14.57 -0.46
N ASP A 59 0.61 13.96 -0.71
CA ASP A 59 -0.70 14.65 -0.72
C ASP A 59 -1.41 14.66 0.65
N ASP A 60 -1.32 13.56 1.39
CA ASP A 60 -1.94 13.30 2.70
C ASP A 60 -0.98 12.48 3.60
N PRO A 61 0.05 13.14 4.16
CA PRO A 61 1.10 12.46 4.92
C PRO A 61 0.59 11.84 6.22
N ASP A 62 -0.48 12.37 6.82
CA ASP A 62 -1.06 11.79 8.05
C ASP A 62 -1.67 10.41 7.74
N THR A 63 -2.45 10.30 6.67
CA THR A 63 -2.98 8.99 6.25
C THR A 63 -1.87 8.04 5.81
N ALA A 64 -0.85 8.52 5.09
CA ALA A 64 0.30 7.69 4.74
C ALA A 64 1.05 7.15 5.97
N TRP A 65 1.15 7.95 7.04
CA TRP A 65 1.72 7.53 8.31
C TRP A 65 0.89 6.44 8.98
N GLU A 66 -0.43 6.58 9.00
CA GLU A 66 -1.34 5.57 9.55
C GLU A 66 -1.29 4.23 8.79
N LEU A 67 -1.13 4.27 7.47
CA LEU A 67 -1.05 3.07 6.62
C LEU A 67 0.33 2.38 6.68
N ALA A 68 1.40 3.09 7.01
CA ALA A 68 2.77 2.57 6.94
C ALA A 68 2.99 1.25 7.72
N PRO A 69 2.48 1.07 8.97
CA PRO A 69 2.67 -0.19 9.69
C PRO A 69 2.02 -1.40 9.01
N ARG A 70 0.83 -1.20 8.43
CA ARG A 70 0.09 -2.24 7.69
C ARG A 70 0.87 -2.65 6.45
N LEU A 71 1.32 -1.66 5.68
CA LEU A 71 2.11 -1.88 4.48
C LEU A 71 3.44 -2.59 4.79
N LEU A 72 4.12 -2.22 5.89
CA LEU A 72 5.34 -2.91 6.32
C LEU A 72 5.10 -4.38 6.64
N GLY A 73 3.99 -4.72 7.29
CA GLY A 73 3.59 -6.11 7.54
C GLY A 73 3.45 -6.93 6.25
N LEU A 74 2.95 -6.32 5.18
CA LEU A 74 2.77 -6.96 3.87
C LEU A 74 4.08 -7.09 3.07
N LEU A 75 5.03 -6.17 3.26
CA LEU A 75 6.24 -6.07 2.43
C LEU A 75 7.43 -6.93 2.93
N GLN A 76 7.40 -7.34 4.20
CA GLN A 76 8.53 -7.98 4.92
C GLN A 76 9.21 -9.14 4.18
N ASP A 77 8.48 -9.97 3.42
CA ASP A 77 9.02 -11.21 2.83
C ASP A 77 9.24 -11.16 1.31
N GLY A 78 9.05 -10.02 0.65
CA GLY A 78 9.08 -9.98 -0.82
C GLY A 78 9.56 -8.69 -1.47
N HIS A 79 9.68 -7.58 -0.73
CA HIS A 79 9.84 -6.26 -1.34
C HIS A 79 10.85 -5.38 -0.60
N PRO A 80 12.15 -5.75 -0.54
CA PRO A 80 13.13 -5.06 0.30
C PRO A 80 13.30 -3.58 -0.04
N ARG A 81 13.13 -3.18 -1.31
CA ARG A 81 13.18 -1.77 -1.73
C ARG A 81 11.99 -0.97 -1.23
N CYS A 82 10.78 -1.51 -1.38
CA CYS A 82 9.55 -0.89 -0.89
C CYS A 82 9.55 -0.78 0.64
N THR A 83 9.98 -1.83 1.34
CA THR A 83 10.15 -1.80 2.80
C THR A 83 11.09 -0.68 3.23
N ALA A 84 12.22 -0.51 2.53
CA ALA A 84 13.18 0.54 2.83
C ALA A 84 12.61 1.95 2.57
N ASP A 85 11.81 2.14 1.51
CA ASP A 85 11.16 3.41 1.19
C ASP A 85 10.21 3.84 2.32
N VAL A 86 9.33 2.93 2.75
CA VAL A 86 8.39 3.18 3.85
C VAL A 86 9.12 3.52 5.15
N ILE A 87 10.12 2.73 5.55
CA ILE A 87 10.91 3.00 6.77
C ILE A 87 11.61 4.36 6.70
N THR A 88 12.25 4.67 5.57
CA THR A 88 13.00 5.92 5.41
C THR A 88 12.09 7.13 5.51
N TRP A 89 10.94 7.09 4.83
CA TRP A 89 9.97 8.17 4.90
C TRP A 89 9.38 8.30 6.31
N SER A 90 8.94 7.19 6.92
CA SER A 90 8.35 7.19 8.26
C SER A 90 9.30 7.76 9.32
N THR A 91 10.57 7.34 9.31
CA THR A 91 11.57 7.86 10.26
C THR A 91 11.81 9.37 10.09
N THR A 92 11.75 9.86 8.86
CA THR A 92 11.88 11.30 8.55
C THR A 92 10.65 12.07 9.00
N PHE A 93 9.44 11.58 8.68
CA PHE A 93 8.18 12.21 9.04
C PHE A 93 8.02 12.33 10.56
N SER A 94 8.26 11.24 11.31
CA SER A 94 8.21 11.27 12.78
C SER A 94 9.22 12.22 13.42
N GLY A 95 10.36 12.48 12.76
CA GLY A 95 11.37 13.42 13.26
C GLY A 95 11.02 14.89 12.98
N ALA A 96 10.15 15.16 11.99
CA ALA A 96 9.71 16.50 11.63
C ALA A 96 8.49 17.00 12.45
N THR A 97 7.72 16.08 13.03
CA THR A 97 6.48 16.38 13.77
C THR A 97 6.69 16.58 15.29
N ILE A 98 7.94 16.52 15.79
CA ILE A 98 8.33 16.73 17.20
C ILE A 98 8.96 18.11 17.38
#